data_AF-A0A0W8FNK1-F1
#
_entry.id   AF-A0A0W8FNK1-F1
#
_cell.length_a   1.000
_cell.length_b   1.000
_cell.length_c   1.000
_cell.angle_alpha   90.00
_cell.angle_beta   90.00
_cell.angle_gamma   90.00
#
_symmetry.space_group_name_H-M   'P 1'
#
loop_
_entity.id
_entity.type
_entity.pdbx_description
1 polymer ?
#
loop_
_entity_poly.entity_id
_entity_poly.type
_entity_poly.pdbx_seq_one_letter_code
_entity_poly.pdbx_strand_id
1 'polypeptide(L)'
;MSNKKNNFTVPGDEIKLLLKIRGQSQTSLAATTGISLYVLNKFLNNITFISKKGHPFTLQVPHIKTAISQYLNIPNEILWSSAGSTSLRKIIADEMIVKKSTSKRLPQKQETKPWRFTTFIKNIVSLGKRKLMGVNQ
;
A
#
# COMPACT_ATOMS: atom_id res chain seq x y z
N MET A 1 16.57 -31.63 25.49
CA MET A 1 15.94 -30.33 25.19
C MET A 1 16.05 -30.07 23.69
N SER A 2 14.94 -30.16 22.96
CA SER A 2 14.93 -29.89 21.51
C SER A 2 15.02 -28.39 21.31
N ASN A 3 16.20 -27.90 20.93
CA ASN A 3 16.41 -26.54 20.47
C ASN A 3 15.75 -26.43 19.09
N LYS A 4 14.42 -26.25 19.05
CA LYS A 4 13.72 -25.80 17.84
C LYS A 4 14.32 -24.45 17.48
N LYS A 5 15.27 -24.45 16.54
CA LYS A 5 15.73 -23.23 15.88
C LYS A 5 14.47 -22.57 15.33
N ASN A 6 14.02 -21.50 16.00
CA ASN A 6 12.95 -20.67 15.49
C ASN A 6 13.48 -20.04 14.21
N ASN A 7 13.23 -20.69 13.09
CA ASN A 7 13.51 -20.15 11.79
C ASN A 7 12.73 -18.85 11.69
N PHE A 8 13.45 -17.74 11.76
CA PHE A 8 12.90 -16.42 11.64
C PHE A 8 12.34 -16.28 10.22
N THR A 9 11.04 -16.49 10.08
CA THR A 9 10.34 -16.39 8.81
C THR A 9 9.79 -14.99 8.66
N VAL A 10 10.14 -14.33 7.56
CA VAL A 10 9.58 -13.02 7.19
C VAL A 10 8.06 -13.18 7.03
N PRO A 11 7.20 -12.41 7.73
CA PRO A 11 5.74 -12.42 7.56
C PRO A 11 5.33 -11.69 6.26
N GLY A 12 5.86 -12.17 5.13
CA GLY A 12 5.76 -11.51 3.84
C GLY A 12 4.34 -11.44 3.32
N ASP A 13 3.55 -12.50 3.53
CA ASP A 13 2.16 -12.55 3.04
C ASP A 13 1.25 -11.63 3.85
N GLU A 14 1.45 -11.53 5.16
CA GLU A 14 0.74 -10.56 6.00
C GLU A 14 1.10 -9.12 5.62
N ILE A 15 2.37 -8.82 5.35
CA ILE A 15 2.80 -7.49 4.88
C ILE A 15 2.14 -7.15 3.54
N LYS A 16 2.13 -8.09 2.59
CA LYS A 16 1.46 -7.91 1.29
C LYS A 16 -0.03 -7.65 1.44
N LEU A 17 -0.68 -8.40 2.34
CA LEU A 17 -2.10 -8.24 2.62
C LEU A 17 -2.41 -6.87 3.24
N LEU A 18 -1.59 -6.43 4.20
CA LEU A 18 -1.73 -5.11 4.83
C LEU A 18 -1.58 -3.98 3.81
N LEU A 19 -0.57 -4.05 2.92
CA LEU A 19 -0.40 -3.09 1.82
C LEU A 19 -1.66 -3.02 0.95
N LYS A 20 -2.20 -4.17 0.55
CA LYS A 20 -3.42 -4.25 -0.26
C LYS A 20 -4.62 -3.63 0.44
N ILE A 21 -4.80 -3.90 1.73
CA ILE A 21 -5.88 -3.32 2.54
C ILE A 21 -5.75 -1.81 2.58
N ARG A 22 -4.54 -1.28 2.75
CA ARG A 22 -4.26 0.16 2.78
C ARG A 22 -4.29 0.84 1.40
N GLY A 23 -4.50 0.09 0.32
CA GLY A 23 -4.46 0.63 -1.05
C GLY A 23 -3.05 1.01 -1.51
N GLN A 24 -2.03 0.47 -0.83
CA GLN A 24 -0.62 0.67 -1.14
C GLN A 24 -0.10 -0.49 -1.99
N SER A 25 0.90 -0.22 -2.82
CA SER A 25 1.57 -1.23 -3.65
C SER A 25 2.98 -1.52 -3.15
N GLN A 26 3.52 -2.69 -3.47
CA GLN A 26 4.95 -2.97 -3.24
C GLN A 26 5.85 -1.97 -3.98
N THR A 27 5.42 -1.49 -5.15
CA THR A 27 6.12 -0.45 -5.90
C THR A 27 6.19 0.86 -5.13
N SER A 28 5.09 1.29 -4.49
CA SER A 28 5.10 2.48 -3.63
C SER A 28 6.00 2.31 -2.41
N LEU A 29 5.95 1.14 -1.76
CA LEU A 29 6.85 0.81 -0.65
C LEU A 29 8.32 0.87 -1.09
N ALA A 30 8.67 0.24 -2.21
CA ALA A 30 10.01 0.25 -2.80
C ALA A 30 10.49 1.68 -3.09
N ALA A 31 9.66 2.49 -3.75
CA ALA A 31 9.98 3.87 -4.09
C ALA A 31 10.21 4.73 -2.84
N THR A 32 9.34 4.65 -1.83
CA THR A 32 9.45 5.46 -0.62
C THR A 32 10.63 5.05 0.27
N THR A 33 10.97 3.76 0.28
CA THR A 33 12.08 3.25 1.11
C THR A 33 13.44 3.29 0.42
N GLY A 34 13.49 3.59 -0.89
CA GLY A 34 14.71 3.53 -1.70
C GLY A 34 15.20 2.10 -1.95
N ILE A 35 14.41 1.08 -1.62
CA ILE A 35 14.76 -0.32 -1.83
C ILE A 35 14.33 -0.72 -3.24
N SER A 36 15.22 -1.36 -4.00
CA SER A 36 14.85 -1.92 -5.30
C SER A 36 13.66 -2.87 -5.16
N LEU A 37 12.65 -2.70 -6.03
CA LEU A 37 11.45 -3.55 -6.04
C LEU A 37 11.81 -5.04 -6.16
N TYR A 38 12.86 -5.37 -6.90
CA TYR A 38 13.37 -6.73 -7.03
C TYR A 38 13.84 -7.28 -5.69
N VAL A 39 14.66 -6.52 -4.97
CA VAL A 39 15.19 -6.89 -3.65
C VAL A 39 14.06 -7.01 -2.63
N LEU A 40 13.12 -6.06 -2.63
CA LEU A 40 11.94 -6.09 -1.77
C LEU A 40 11.07 -7.33 -2.02
N ASN A 41 10.79 -7.65 -3.28
CA ASN A 41 9.98 -8.81 -3.63
C ASN A 41 10.66 -10.13 -3.21
N LYS A 42 11.98 -10.24 -3.41
CA LYS A 42 12.75 -11.40 -2.92
C LYS A 42 12.72 -11.52 -1.41
N PHE A 43 12.83 -10.40 -0.70
CA PHE A 43 12.77 -10.35 0.76
C PHE A 43 11.38 -10.79 1.26
N LEU A 44 10.31 -10.24 0.71
CA LEU A 44 8.93 -10.58 1.09
C LEU A 44 8.53 -12.01 0.73
N ASN A 45 9.16 -12.62 -0.27
CA ASN A 45 8.93 -14.03 -0.62
C ASN A 45 9.84 -15.00 0.13
N ASN A 46 10.68 -14.51 1.05
CA ASN A 46 11.64 -15.31 1.81
C ASN A 46 12.50 -16.24 0.92
N ILE A 47 12.92 -15.73 -0.26
CA ILE A 47 13.67 -16.54 -1.23
C ILE A 47 15.04 -16.87 -0.64
N THR A 48 15.37 -18.16 -0.64
CA THR A 48 16.68 -18.69 -0.25
C THR A 48 17.68 -18.57 -1.39
N PHE A 49 18.87 -18.05 -1.07
CA PHE A 49 20.02 -17.95 -1.97
C PHE A 49 21.05 -18.99 -1.60
N ILE A 50 21.76 -19.52 -2.57
CA ILE A 50 22.89 -20.43 -2.34
C ILE A 50 24.16 -19.58 -2.32
N SER A 51 24.88 -19.60 -1.21
CA SER A 51 26.18 -18.93 -1.11
C SER A 51 27.22 -19.60 -2.00
N LYS A 52 28.34 -18.92 -2.29
CA LYS A 52 29.49 -19.52 -3.01
C LYS A 52 30.02 -20.80 -2.33
N LYS A 53 29.73 -20.99 -1.04
CA LYS A 53 30.08 -22.16 -0.23
C LYS A 53 28.97 -23.24 -0.22
N GLY A 54 27.93 -23.12 -1.04
CA GLY A 54 26.83 -24.09 -1.14
C GLY A 54 25.77 -23.99 -0.03
N HIS A 55 25.96 -23.14 0.98
CA HIS A 55 24.99 -23.01 2.07
C HIS A 55 23.81 -22.11 1.67
N PRO A 56 22.55 -22.55 1.88
CA PRO A 56 21.38 -21.73 1.66
C PRO A 56 21.30 -20.64 2.75
N PHE A 57 21.07 -19.40 2.35
CA PHE A 57 20.84 -18.26 3.24
C PHE A 57 19.69 -17.40 2.74
N THR A 58 18.99 -16.72 3.64
CA THR A 58 17.97 -15.72 3.29
C THR A 58 18.58 -14.32 3.42
N LEU A 59 18.03 -13.35 2.68
CA LEU A 59 18.39 -11.94 2.82
C LEU A 59 17.90 -11.44 4.20
N GLN A 60 18.73 -11.62 5.23
CA GLN A 60 18.54 -11.05 6.56
C GLN A 60 19.13 -9.64 6.56
N VAL A 61 18.31 -8.67 6.17
CA VAL A 61 18.79 -7.30 5.95
C VAL A 61 18.12 -6.34 6.94
N PRO A 62 18.83 -5.88 7.99
CA PRO A 62 18.26 -5.00 9.01
C PRO A 62 17.67 -3.71 8.44
N HIS A 63 18.32 -3.09 7.46
CA HIS A 63 17.82 -1.85 6.86
C HIS A 63 16.47 -2.04 6.15
N ILE A 64 16.25 -3.17 5.48
CA ILE A 64 14.97 -3.49 4.82
C ILE A 64 13.88 -3.65 5.89
N LYS A 65 14.20 -4.34 6.98
CA LYS A 65 13.28 -4.53 8.12
C LYS A 65 12.83 -3.19 8.70
N THR A 66 13.79 -2.31 8.99
CA THR A 66 13.53 -0.98 9.55
C THR A 66 12.74 -0.11 8.58
N ALA A 67 13.08 -0.12 7.28
CA ALA A 67 12.38 0.69 6.29
C ALA A 67 10.92 0.27 6.10
N ILE A 68 10.64 -1.04 6.08
CA ILE A 68 9.26 -1.55 6.02
C ILE A 68 8.48 -1.19 7.29
N SER A 69 9.10 -1.32 8.47
CA SER A 69 8.51 -0.93 9.75
C SER A 69 8.13 0.56 9.79
N GLN A 70 9.03 1.43 9.32
CA GLN A 70 8.79 2.87 9.21
C GLN A 70 7.67 3.18 8.22
N TYR A 71 7.69 2.57 7.03
CA TYR A 71 6.66 2.78 6.01
C TYR A 71 5.26 2.34 6.47
N LEU A 72 5.18 1.19 7.16
CA LEU A 72 3.93 0.68 7.68
C LEU A 72 3.49 1.36 8.98
N ASN A 73 4.36 2.18 9.60
CA ASN A 73 4.17 2.74 10.92
C ASN A 73 3.85 1.66 11.97
N ILE A 74 4.57 0.53 11.92
CA ILE A 74 4.45 -0.60 12.86
C ILE A 74 5.81 -0.84 13.48
N PRO A 75 5.95 -0.86 14.82
CA PRO A 75 7.22 -1.14 15.49
C PRO A 75 7.90 -2.42 15.00
N ASN A 76 9.22 -2.38 14.83
CA ASN A 76 10.02 -3.53 14.40
C ASN A 76 9.81 -4.75 15.32
N GLU A 77 9.68 -4.54 16.63
CA GLU A 77 9.45 -5.60 17.61
C GLU A 77 8.13 -6.33 17.34
N ILE A 78 7.10 -5.61 16.90
CA ILE A 78 5.80 -6.19 16.55
C ILE A 78 5.91 -6.90 15.21
N LEU A 79 6.49 -6.24 14.21
CA LEU A 79 6.56 -6.75 12.83
C LEU A 79 7.45 -8.00 12.72
N TRP A 80 8.51 -8.06 13.51
CA TRP A 80 9.59 -9.06 13.42
C TRP A 80 9.75 -9.86 14.72
N SER A 81 8.74 -9.97 15.57
CA SER A 81 8.77 -10.96 16.67
C SER A 81 8.46 -12.37 16.16
N SER A 82 8.70 -13.37 17.01
CA SER A 82 8.20 -14.74 16.78
C SER A 82 6.67 -14.79 16.64
N ALA A 83 5.97 -13.82 17.23
CA ALA A 83 4.53 -13.62 17.11
C ALA A 83 4.13 -12.60 16.01
N GLY A 84 5.06 -12.12 15.18
CA GLY A 84 4.79 -11.00 14.28
C GLY A 84 3.66 -11.25 13.28
N SER A 85 3.51 -12.48 12.78
CA SER A 85 2.37 -12.86 11.93
C SER A 85 1.04 -12.76 12.67
N THR A 86 0.93 -13.19 13.93
CA THR A 86 -0.32 -13.12 14.69
C THR A 86 -0.67 -11.68 15.06
N SER A 87 0.33 -10.86 15.43
CA SER A 87 0.15 -9.42 15.65
C SER A 87 -0.31 -8.70 14.38
N LEU A 88 0.29 -9.01 13.22
CA LEU A 88 -0.14 -8.44 11.94
C LEU A 88 -1.56 -8.85 11.56
N ARG A 89 -1.93 -10.12 11.77
CA ARG A 89 -3.31 -10.58 11.53
C ARG A 89 -4.34 -9.85 12.39
N LYS A 90 -3.99 -9.53 13.64
CA LYS A 90 -4.84 -8.72 14.52
C LYS A 90 -5.02 -7.30 13.96
N ILE A 91 -3.93 -6.62 13.60
CA ILE A 91 -3.96 -5.28 12.99
C ILE A 91 -4.78 -5.29 11.70
N ILE A 92 -4.60 -6.30 10.86
CA ILE A 92 -5.36 -6.48 9.61
C ILE A 92 -6.86 -6.65 9.89
N ALA A 93 -7.23 -7.46 10.90
CA ALA A 93 -8.62 -7.65 11.28
C ALA A 93 -9.24 -6.33 11.76
N ASP A 94 -8.52 -5.59 12.60
CA ASP A 94 -8.95 -4.29 13.13
C ASP A 94 -9.14 -3.27 11.98
N GLU A 95 -8.20 -3.18 11.04
CA GLU A 95 -8.31 -2.30 9.86
C GLU A 95 -9.47 -2.70 8.94
N MET A 96 -9.70 -4.00 8.73
CA MET A 96 -10.85 -4.47 7.95
C MET A 96 -12.19 -4.14 8.61
N ILE A 97 -12.28 -4.21 9.95
CA ILE A 97 -13.48 -3.83 10.70
C ILE A 97 -13.76 -2.33 10.52
N VAL A 98 -12.74 -1.48 10.64
CA VAL A 98 -12.86 -0.03 10.43
C VAL A 98 -13.25 0.30 8.99
N LYS A 99 -12.63 -0.34 7.99
CA LYS A 99 -13.02 -0.11 6.59
C LYS A 99 -14.45 -0.52 6.30
N LYS A 100 -14.89 -1.68 6.82
CA LYS A 100 -16.28 -2.15 6.67
C LYS A 100 -17.29 -1.22 7.35
N SER A 101 -16.94 -0.60 8.49
CA SER A 101 -17.83 0.36 9.16
C SER A 101 -17.95 1.68 8.39
N THR A 102 -16.87 2.17 7.78
CA THR A 102 -16.89 3.36 6.90
C THR A 102 -17.54 3.10 5.53
N SER A 103 -17.56 1.85 5.05
CA SER A 103 -18.18 1.46 3.77
C SER A 103 -19.72 1.32 3.83
N LYS A 104 -20.37 1.84 4.88
CA LYS A 104 -21.85 1.90 4.96
C LYS A 104 -22.48 3.18 4.41
N ARG A 105 -21.69 4.07 3.82
CA ARG A 105 -22.23 5.12 2.94
C ARG A 105 -21.70 4.88 1.53
N LEU A 106 -22.41 4.01 0.79
CA LEU A 106 -22.52 4.20 -0.65
C LEU A 106 -22.85 5.69 -0.86
N PRO A 107 -22.10 6.46 -1.66
CA PRO A 107 -22.67 7.69 -2.17
C PRO A 107 -23.93 7.24 -2.91
N GLN A 108 -25.08 7.58 -2.33
CA GLN A 108 -26.37 7.43 -2.97
C GLN A 108 -26.17 8.04 -4.35
N LYS A 109 -26.25 7.19 -5.40
CA LYS A 109 -26.00 7.56 -6.79
C LYS A 109 -26.81 8.83 -7.02
N GLN A 110 -26.16 10.00 -6.98
CA GLN A 110 -26.83 11.23 -7.34
C GLN A 110 -27.12 11.05 -8.81
N GLU A 111 -28.37 10.78 -9.15
CA GLU A 111 -28.86 10.98 -10.49
C GLU A 111 -28.62 12.46 -10.79
N THR A 112 -27.47 12.77 -11.39
CA THR A 112 -27.23 14.08 -11.97
C THR A 112 -28.23 14.19 -13.10
N LYS A 113 -29.38 14.80 -12.79
CA LYS A 113 -30.43 15.04 -13.77
C LYS A 113 -29.78 15.73 -14.98
N PRO A 114 -29.95 15.22 -16.21
CA PRO A 114 -29.22 15.67 -17.39
C PRO A 114 -29.40 17.17 -17.69
N TRP A 115 -30.47 17.78 -17.17
CA TRP A 115 -30.75 19.21 -17.32
C TRP A 115 -29.67 20.12 -16.67
N ARG A 116 -28.92 19.66 -15.66
CA ARG A 116 -27.86 20.47 -15.02
C ARG A 116 -26.62 20.68 -15.90
N PHE A 117 -26.38 19.81 -16.89
CA PHE A 117 -25.32 20.03 -17.87
C PHE A 117 -25.65 21.16 -18.85
N THR A 118 -26.93 21.40 -19.12
CA THR A 118 -27.35 22.39 -20.13
C THR A 118 -27.07 23.83 -19.67
N THR A 119 -27.15 24.12 -18.37
CA THR A 119 -26.86 25.46 -17.82
C THR A 119 -25.36 25.74 -17.80
N PHE A 120 -24.53 24.74 -17.50
CA PHE A 120 -23.07 24.89 -17.47
C PHE A 120 -22.50 25.08 -18.88
N ILE A 121 -22.98 24.30 -19.85
CA ILE A 121 -22.59 24.45 -21.27
C ILE A 121 -23.06 25.81 -21.83
N LYS A 122 -24.28 26.26 -21.49
CA LYS A 122 -24.76 27.60 -21.90
C LYS A 122 -23.88 28.73 -21.37
N ASN A 123 -23.36 28.63 -20.15
CA ASN A 123 -22.45 29.64 -19.60
C ASN A 123 -21.06 29.63 -20.27
N ILE A 124 -20.51 28.46 -20.63
CA ILE A 124 -19.23 28.37 -21.35
C ILE A 124 -19.34 28.94 -22.77
N VAL A 125 -20.40 28.60 -23.51
CA VAL A 125 -20.63 29.12 -24.86
C VAL A 125 -20.89 30.64 -24.84
N SER A 126 -21.53 31.14 -23.79
CA SER A 126 -21.74 32.57 -23.53
C SER A 126 -20.42 33.33 -23.28
N LEU A 127 -19.48 32.76 -22.52
CA LEU A 127 -18.16 33.36 -22.29
C LEU A 127 -17.26 33.32 -23.54
N GLY A 128 -17.31 32.25 -24.33
CA GLY A 128 -16.53 32.11 -25.56
C GLY A 128 -16.89 33.15 -26.64
N LYS A 129 -18.15 33.57 -26.72
CA LYS A 129 -18.60 34.59 -27.68
C LYS A 129 -18.19 36.02 -27.31
N ARG A 130 -17.97 36.34 -26.03
CA ARG A 130 -17.57 37.70 -25.62
C ARG A 130 -16.11 38.03 -25.95
N LYS A 131 -15.26 37.03 -26.16
CA LYS A 131 -13.84 37.26 -26.47
C LYS A 131 -13.58 37.58 -27.96
N LEU A 132 -14.57 37.42 -28.84
CA LEU A 132 -14.45 37.69 -30.29
C LEU A 132 -15.02 39.05 -30.73
N MET A 133 -15.63 39.84 -29.84
CA MET A 133 -16.13 41.20 -30.13
C MET A 133 -15.28 42.31 -29.50
N GLY A 134 -13.99 42.06 -29.27
CA GLY A 134 -13.07 43.00 -28.63
C GLY A 134 -11.75 43.21 -29.38
N VAL A 135 -11.73 43.04 -30.70
CA VAL A 135 -10.58 43.39 -31.55
C VAL A 135 -11.06 44.43 -32.56
N ASN A 136 -11.11 45.68 -32.13
CA ASN A 136 -11.04 46.89 -32.95
C ASN A 136 -10.99 48.10 -32.00
N GLN A 137 -9.80 48.41 -31.53
CA GLN A 137 -9.35 49.76 -31.17
C GLN A 137 -7.90 49.89 -31.60
#